data_AF-A0A2P5NN29-F1
#
_entry.id   AF-A0A2P5NN29-F1
#
_cell.length_a   1.000
_cell.length_b   1.000
_cell.length_c   1.000
_cell.angle_alpha   90.00
_cell.angle_beta   90.00
_cell.angle_gamma   90.00
#
_symmetry.space_group_name_H-M   'P 1'
#
loop_
_entity.id
_entity.type
_entity.pdbx_description
1 polymer ?
#
loop_
_entity_poly.entity_id
_entity_poly.type
_entity_poly.pdbx_seq_one_letter_code
_entity_poly.pdbx_strand_id
1 'polypeptide(L)'
;MALMHGADFLAEAGPAVLRLKLLEVSHLAQSPRLTDEMREDARAAAAELRRLIGERPCVSLIDHAAKMDVAASFTGAAGRA
;
A
#
# COMPACT_ATOMS: atom_id res chain seq x y z
N MET A 1 1.48 -19.47 19.97
CA MET A 1 1.61 -18.62 18.78
C MET A 1 0.36 -17.75 18.70
N ALA A 2 0.46 -16.47 19.08
CA ALA A 2 -0.67 -15.56 18.99
C ALA A 2 -0.96 -15.26 17.50
N LEU A 3 -2.20 -15.47 17.07
CA LEU A 3 -2.68 -15.03 15.77
C LEU A 3 -2.75 -13.49 15.83
N MET A 4 -1.76 -12.81 15.26
CA MET A 4 -1.80 -11.35 15.15
C MET A 4 -3.01 -10.97 14.30
N HIS A 5 -3.87 -10.10 14.84
CA HIS A 5 -4.98 -9.54 14.07
C HIS A 5 -4.41 -8.67 12.94
N GLY A 6 -5.13 -8.56 11.82
CA GLY A 6 -4.61 -7.90 10.60
C GLY A 6 -4.11 -6.46 10.82
N ALA A 7 -4.67 -5.74 11.80
CA ALA A 7 -4.21 -4.41 12.19
C ALA A 7 -2.83 -4.44 12.87
N ASP A 8 -2.62 -5.37 13.81
CA ASP A 8 -1.33 -5.54 14.51
C ASP A 8 -0.24 -6.00 13.54
N PHE A 9 -0.60 -6.86 12.58
CA PHE A 9 0.31 -7.29 11.52
C PHE A 9 0.81 -6.11 10.67
N LEU A 10 -0.08 -5.18 10.28
CA LEU A 10 0.32 -4.00 9.52
C LEU A 10 1.09 -2.98 10.36
N ALA A 11 0.82 -2.91 11.67
CA ALA A 11 1.54 -2.03 12.59
C ALA A 11 3.01 -2.46 12.79
N GLU A 12 3.27 -3.76 12.78
CA GLU A 12 4.62 -4.32 12.92
C GLU A 12 5.30 -4.63 11.58
N ALA A 13 4.56 -4.60 10.47
CA ALA A 13 5.07 -4.87 9.14
C ALA A 13 6.19 -3.89 8.75
N GLY A 14 7.35 -4.46 8.40
CA GLY A 14 8.46 -3.69 7.84
C GLY A 14 8.13 -3.10 6.46
N PRO A 15 8.92 -2.12 5.98
CA PRO A 15 8.65 -1.42 4.73
C PRO A 15 8.46 -2.34 3.50
N ALA A 16 9.15 -3.47 3.44
CA ALA A 16 9.05 -4.43 2.34
C ALA A 16 7.68 -5.15 2.32
N VAL A 17 7.16 -5.53 3.49
CA VAL A 17 5.87 -6.20 3.64
C VAL A 17 4.73 -5.26 3.25
N LEU A 18 4.79 -4.00 3.70
CA LEU A 18 3.80 -2.98 3.33
C LEU A 18 3.74 -2.75 1.81
N ARG A 19 4.89 -2.77 1.13
CA ARG A 19 4.97 -2.65 -0.33
C ARG A 19 4.41 -3.87 -1.06
N LEU A 20 4.73 -5.07 -0.60
CA LEU A 20 4.16 -6.30 -1.13
C LEU A 20 2.62 -6.28 -1.03
N LYS A 21 2.09 -5.86 0.11
CA LYS A 21 0.65 -5.70 0.29
C LYS A 21 0.06 -4.62 -0.61
N LEU A 22 0.76 -3.50 -0.80
CA LEU A 22 0.31 -2.45 -1.72
C LEU A 22 0.19 -2.97 -3.16
N LEU A 23 1.15 -3.76 -3.64
CA LEU A 23 1.10 -4.37 -4.98
C LEU A 23 -0.09 -5.34 -5.11
N GLU A 24 -0.27 -6.20 -4.10
CA GLU A 24 -1.38 -7.16 -4.04
C GLU A 24 -2.74 -6.47 -4.14
N VAL A 25 -3.00 -5.48 -3.27
CA VAL A 25 -4.29 -4.78 -3.28
C VAL A 25 -4.49 -3.90 -4.52
N SER A 26 -3.41 -3.33 -5.08
CA SER A 26 -3.48 -2.56 -6.32
C SER A 26 -3.85 -3.44 -7.52
N HIS A 27 -3.42 -4.71 -7.51
CA HIS A 27 -3.84 -5.69 -8.50
C HIS A 27 -5.32 -6.09 -8.31
N LEU A 28 -5.75 -6.32 -7.07
CA LEU A 28 -7.16 -6.62 -6.75
C LEU A 28 -8.10 -5.48 -7.18
N ALA A 29 -7.72 -4.23 -6.95
CA ALA A 29 -8.50 -3.05 -7.35
C ALA A 29 -8.76 -2.96 -8.87
N GLN A 30 -7.93 -3.62 -9.69
CA GLN A 30 -8.05 -3.68 -11.15
C GLN A 30 -8.64 -5.01 -11.65
N SER A 31 -8.93 -5.95 -10.75
CA SER A 31 -9.40 -7.27 -11.11
C SER A 31 -10.85 -7.23 -11.62
N PRO A 32 -11.13 -7.68 -12.85
CA PRO A 32 -12.50 -7.75 -13.37
C PRO A 32 -13.30 -8.88 -12.73
N ARG A 33 -12.65 -9.79 -11.99
CA ARG A 33 -13.30 -10.93 -11.31
C ARG A 33 -13.95 -10.56 -9.98
N LEU A 34 -13.65 -9.37 -9.44
CA LEU A 34 -14.22 -8.90 -8.19
C LEU A 34 -15.49 -8.09 -8.42
N THR A 35 -16.29 -7.90 -7.37
CA THR A 35 -17.41 -6.95 -7.40
C THR A 35 -16.89 -5.51 -7.36
N ASP A 36 -17.75 -4.54 -7.67
CA ASP A 36 -17.39 -3.12 -7.53
C ASP A 36 -17.06 -2.74 -6.08
N GLU A 37 -17.82 -3.28 -5.12
CA GLU A 37 -17.58 -3.09 -3.68
C GLU A 37 -16.18 -3.61 -3.27
N MET A 38 -15.83 -4.83 -3.66
CA MET A 38 -14.52 -5.41 -3.36
C MET A 38 -13.37 -4.62 -4.03
N ARG A 39 -13.59 -4.08 -5.23
CA ARG A 39 -12.62 -3.20 -5.88
C ARG A 39 -12.46 -1.89 -5.12
N GLU A 40 -13.55 -1.33 -4.59
CA GLU A 40 -13.51 -0.12 -3.78
C GLU A 40 -12.78 -0.34 -2.45
N ASP A 41 -13.06 -1.45 -1.77
CA ASP A 41 -12.32 -1.85 -0.57
C ASP A 41 -10.82 -2.01 -0.85
N ALA A 42 -10.45 -2.59 -2.00
CA ALA A 42 -9.06 -2.70 -2.41
C ALA A 42 -8.41 -1.34 -2.69
N ARG A 43 -9.15 -0.37 -3.25
CA ARG A 43 -8.67 1.02 -3.43
C ARG A 43 -8.47 1.71 -2.09
N ALA A 44 -9.40 1.56 -1.15
CA ALA A 44 -9.28 2.10 0.20
C ALA A 44 -8.07 1.52 0.94
N ALA A 45 -7.89 0.18 0.88
CA ALA A 45 -6.72 -0.48 1.45
C ALA A 45 -5.41 0.00 0.80
N ALA A 46 -5.39 0.22 -0.52
CA ALA A 46 -4.23 0.76 -1.22
C ALA A 46 -3.90 2.18 -0.77
N ALA A 47 -4.90 3.04 -0.53
CA ALA A 47 -4.69 4.39 -0.01
C ALA A 47 -4.06 4.36 1.39
N GLU A 48 -4.58 3.51 2.28
CA GLU A 48 -4.06 3.36 3.64
C GLU A 48 -2.62 2.81 3.67
N LEU A 49 -2.32 1.79 2.86
CA LEU A 49 -0.97 1.25 2.75
C LEU A 49 0.03 2.29 2.23
N ARG A 50 -0.37 3.15 1.29
CA ARG A 50 0.49 4.25 0.82
C ARG A 50 0.76 5.27 1.93
N ARG A 51 -0.25 5.62 2.75
CA ARG A 51 -0.08 6.49 3.91
C ARG A 51 0.92 5.89 4.90
N LEU A 52 0.75 4.62 5.26
CA LEU A 52 1.65 3.90 6.14
C LEU A 52 3.09 3.87 5.62
N ILE A 53 3.31 3.62 4.32
CA ILE A 53 4.65 3.66 3.70
C ILE A 53 5.26 5.08 3.80
N GLY A 54 4.45 6.12 3.61
CA GLY A 54 4.86 7.51 3.75
C GLY A 54 5.36 7.87 5.16
N GLU A 55 4.72 7.32 6.19
CA GLU A 55 5.04 7.60 7.59
C GLU A 55 6.23 6.80 8.12
N ARG A 56 6.53 5.64 7.51
CA ARG A 56 7.58 4.74 8.05
C ARG A 56 8.99 5.21 7.68
N PRO A 57 9.97 5.03 8.59
CA PRO A 57 11.38 5.25 8.30
C PRO A 57 11.88 4.20 7.30
N CYS A 58 12.74 4.62 6.37
CA CYS A 58 13.42 3.71 5.44
C CYS A 58 14.57 3.03 6.17
N VAL A 59 14.70 1.70 6.03
CA VAL A 59 15.81 0.95 6.65
C VAL A 59 16.83 0.44 5.62
N SER A 60 16.62 0.74 4.33
CA SER A 60 17.56 0.48 3.24
C SER A 60 17.43 1.50 2.09
N LEU A 61 18.42 1.56 1.20
CA LEU A 61 18.33 2.36 -0.03
C LEU A 61 17.18 1.89 -0.94
N ILE A 62 16.89 0.59 -0.94
CA ILE A 62 15.77 0.00 -1.69
C ILE A 62 14.44 0.52 -1.11
N ASP A 63 14.35 0.67 0.21
CA ASP A 63 13.17 1.24 0.87
C ASP A 63 13.00 2.72 0.52
N HIS A 64 14.10 3.46 0.45
CA HIS A 64 14.07 4.86 0.08
C HIS A 64 13.61 5.07 -1.36
N ALA A 65 14.18 4.34 -2.32
CA ALA A 65 13.77 4.41 -3.72
C ALA A 65 12.28 4.09 -3.89
N ALA A 66 11.81 3.01 -3.27
CA ALA A 66 10.40 2.62 -3.35
C ALA A 66 9.45 3.60 -2.67
N LYS A 67 9.87 4.26 -1.57
CA LYS A 67 9.10 5.32 -0.92
C LYS A 67 8.93 6.53 -1.84
N MET A 68 9.97 6.88 -2.61
CA MET A 68 9.91 7.95 -3.60
C MET A 68 8.98 7.62 -4.77
N ASP A 69 8.97 6.38 -5.26
CA ASP A 69 8.04 5.95 -6.32
C ASP A 69 6.57 6.04 -5.86
N VAL A 70 6.30 5.64 -4.61
CA VAL A 70 4.97 5.80 -4.00
C VAL A 70 4.59 7.27 -3.88
N ALA A 71 5.52 8.13 -3.43
CA ALA A 71 5.29 9.57 -3.33
C ALA A 71 5.04 10.23 -4.70
N ALA A 72 5.82 9.86 -5.73
CA ALA A 72 5.63 10.36 -7.10
C ALA A 72 4.28 9.98 -7.70
N SER A 73 3.74 8.82 -7.30
CA SER A 73 2.40 8.38 -7.70
C SER A 73 1.28 9.29 -7.17
N PHE A 74 1.50 10.02 -6.06
CA PHE A 74 0.54 11.03 -5.57
C PHE A 74 0.58 12.32 -6.40
N THR A 75 1.78 12.80 -6.74
CA THR A 75 1.95 14.04 -7.51
C THR A 75 1.50 13.88 -8.96
N GLY A 76 1.69 12.70 -9.56
CA GLY A 76 1.22 12.40 -10.92
C GLY A 76 -0.30 12.38 -11.08
N ALA A 77 -1.06 12.10 -10.02
CA ALA A 77 -2.53 12.16 -10.03
C ALA A 77 -3.08 13.59 -9.93
N ALA A 78 -2.36 14.50 -9.27
CA ALA A 78 -2.75 15.90 -9.12
C ALA A 78 -2.47 16.77 -10.37
N GLY A 79 -1.67 16.28 -11.33
CA GLY A 79 -1.30 16.99 -12.56
C GLY A 79 -2.16 16.68 -13.79
N ARG A 80 -3.26 15.92 -13.65
CA ARG A 80 -4.20 15.58 -14.74
C ARG A 80 -5.65 15.94 -14.42
N ALA A 81 -5.87 17.03 -13.68
CA ALA A 81 -7.19 17.62 -13.45
C ALA A 81 -7.34 18.90 -14.29
#